data_AF-A0A4U0FCQ8-F1
#
_entry.id   AF-A0A4U0FCQ8-F1
#
_cell.length_a   1.000
_cell.length_b   1.000
_cell.length_c   1.000
_cell.angle_alpha   90.00
_cell.angle_beta   90.00
_cell.angle_gamma   90.00
#
_symmetry.space_group_name_H-M   'P 1'
#
loop_
_entity.id
_entity.type
_entity.pdbx_description
1 polymer ?
#
loop_
_entity_poly.entity_id
_entity_poly.type
_entity_poly.pdbx_seq_one_letter_code
_entity_poly.pdbx_strand_id
1 'polypeptide(L)' 'MGGRGQFQVDGQIFDVKEGTTVRVAPEGERTLRNNGTGDLYFIVVQAQAGSLRQWVETDGVILDKPVTWQE' A
#
# COMPACT_ATOMS: atom_id res chain seq x y z
N MET A 1 -9.64 -5.42 -2.83
CA MET A 1 -9.12 -6.14 -1.64
C MET A 1 -10.12 -5.91 -0.52
N GLY A 2 -10.72 -6.97 0.03
CA GLY A 2 -11.87 -6.85 0.93
C GLY A 2 -11.55 -6.92 2.42
N GLY A 3 -12.57 -6.65 3.25
CA GLY A 3 -12.50 -6.78 4.71
C GLY A 3 -12.41 -5.45 5.45
N ARG A 4 -12.42 -5.55 6.78
CA ARG A 4 -12.33 -4.41 7.70
C ARG A 4 -11.61 -4.82 8.98
N GLY A 5 -10.80 -3.92 9.51
CA GLY A 5 -9.95 -4.16 10.68
C GLY A 5 -9.49 -2.85 11.29
N GLN A 6 -8.44 -2.92 12.10
CA GLN A 6 -7.81 -1.75 12.70
C GLN A 6 -6.31 -1.77 12.54
N PHE A 7 -5.76 -0.59 12.33
CA PHE A 7 -4.33 -0.36 12.25
C PHE A 7 -3.93 0.55 13.41
N GLN A 8 -2.79 0.25 14.01
CA GLN A 8 -2.21 1.05 15.07
C GLN A 8 -0.82 1.54 14.65
N VAL A 9 -0.54 2.83 14.85
CA VAL A 9 0.79 3.42 14.68
C VAL A 9 1.05 4.32 15.88
N ASP A 10 2.17 4.13 16.58
CA ASP A 10 2.62 4.95 17.72
C ASP A 10 1.51 5.15 18.78
N GLY A 11 0.77 4.09 19.08
CA GLY A 11 -0.34 4.12 20.02
C GLY A 11 -1.69 4.57 19.44
N GLN A 12 -1.72 5.28 18.30
CA GLN A 12 -2.95 5.73 17.65
C GLN A 12 -3.62 4.61 16.87
N ILE A 13 -4.89 4.32 17.17
CA ILE A 13 -5.70 3.29 16.52
C ILE A 13 -6.69 3.93 15.56
N PHE A 14 -6.82 3.39 14.35
CA PHE A 14 -7.81 3.81 13.36
C PHE A 14 -8.34 2.62 12.55
N ASP A 15 -9.58 2.76 12.06
CA ASP A 15 -10.23 1.74 11.26
C ASP A 15 -9.66 1.71 9.84
N VAL A 16 -9.52 0.50 9.30
CA VAL A 16 -9.13 0.26 7.91
C VAL A 16 -10.17 -0.63 7.22
N LYS A 17 -10.38 -0.37 5.94
CA LYS A 17 -11.30 -1.09 5.05
C LYS A 17 -10.78 -1.05 3.61
N GLU A 18 -11.47 -1.73 2.71
CA GLU A 18 -11.20 -1.64 1.27
C GLU A 18 -11.00 -0.17 0.81
N GLY A 19 -9.92 0.07 0.08
CA GLY A 19 -9.51 1.40 -0.39
C GLY A 19 -8.67 2.21 0.62
N THR A 20 -8.50 1.75 1.86
CA THR A 20 -7.64 2.44 2.84
C THR A 20 -6.17 2.25 2.49
N THR A 21 -5.42 3.36 2.46
CA THR A 21 -3.95 3.34 2.27
C THR A 21 -3.28 3.94 3.49
N VAL A 22 -2.27 3.24 4.00
CA VAL A 22 -1.48 3.66 5.17
C VAL A 22 -0.02 3.71 4.77
N ARG A 23 0.63 4.85 5.00
CA ARG A 23 2.09 4.99 4.89
C ARG A 23 2.66 5.12 6.29
N VAL A 24 3.57 4.23 6.66
CA VAL A 24 4.26 4.28 7.95
C VAL A 24 5.75 4.56 7.71
N ALA A 25 6.32 5.49 8.47
CA ALA A 25 7.77 5.73 8.46
C ALA A 25 8.52 4.54 9.10
N PRO A 26 9.81 4.32 8.80
CA PRO A 26 10.59 3.23 9.42
C PRO A 26 10.53 3.20 10.96
N GLU A 27 10.43 4.37 11.58
CA GLU A 27 10.44 4.59 13.03
C GLU A 27 9.07 4.32 13.68
N GLY A 28 7.99 4.26 12.89
CA GLY A 28 6.64 4.06 13.40
C GLY A 28 6.42 2.63 13.85
N GLU A 29 6.12 2.45 15.14
CA GLU A 29 5.74 1.16 15.71
C GLU A 29 4.32 0.84 15.27
N ARG A 30 4.15 -0.26 14.53
CA ARG A 30 2.87 -0.58 13.87
C ARG A 30 2.40 -1.99 14.11
N THR A 31 1.08 -2.14 14.19
CA THR A 31 0.41 -3.43 14.15
C THR A 31 -0.92 -3.33 13.41
N LEU A 32 -1.37 -4.47 12.88
CA LEU A 32 -2.65 -4.62 12.20
C LEU A 32 -3.42 -5.74 12.88
N ARG A 33 -4.69 -5.50 13.19
CA ARG A 33 -5.58 -6.52 13.70
C ARG A 33 -6.84 -6.64 12.87
N ASN A 34 -7.30 -7.86 12.69
CA ASN A 34 -8.65 -8.13 12.21
C ASN A 34 -9.58 -8.23 13.42
N ASN A 35 -10.36 -7.16 13.67
CA ASN A 35 -11.45 -7.13 14.64
C ASN A 35 -12.83 -7.21 13.96
N GLY A 36 -12.88 -7.58 12.68
CA GLY A 36 -14.10 -7.82 11.92
C GLY A 36 -14.60 -9.26 12.04
N THR A 37 -15.70 -9.55 11.35
CA THR A 37 -16.35 -10.88 11.33
C THR A 37 -15.96 -11.74 10.13
N GLY A 38 -15.06 -11.26 9.27
CA GLY A 38 -14.62 -11.96 8.07
C GLY A 38 -13.16 -11.66 7.78
N ASP A 39 -12.63 -12.23 6.70
CA ASP A 39 -11.23 -12.06 6.34
C ASP A 39 -10.87 -10.61 6.03
N LEU A 40 -9.64 -10.23 6.39
CA LEU A 40 -9.03 -8.96 6.08
C LEU A 40 -7.88 -9.19 5.10
N TYR A 41 -8.01 -8.69 3.88
CA TYR A 41 -6.99 -8.79 2.84
C TYR A 41 -6.26 -7.46 2.69
N PHE A 42 -4.92 -7.47 2.72
CA PHE A 42 -4.08 -6.28 2.56
C PHE A 42 -2.75 -6.62 1.87
N ILE A 43 -2.18 -5.65 1.14
CA ILE A 43 -0.84 -5.74 0.55
C ILE A 43 0.09 -4.84 1.37
N VAL A 44 1.25 -5.37 1.71
CA VAL A 44 2.35 -4.57 2.28
C VAL A 44 3.40 -4.36 1.19
N VAL A 45 3.59 -3.10 0.81
CA VAL A 45 4.72 -2.69 -0.02
C VAL A 45 5.76 -2.07 0.90
N GLN A 46 6.92 -2.71 1.03
CA GLN A 46 8.03 -2.20 1.82
C GLN A 46 9.16 -1.75 0.90
N ALA A 47 9.54 -0.48 1.01
CA ALA A 47 10.67 0.11 0.31
C ALA A 47 11.58 0.84 1.29
N GLN A 48 12.87 0.93 0.97
CA GLN A 48 13.81 1.69 1.80
C GLN A 48 13.44 3.18 1.79
N ALA A 49 13.42 3.81 2.97
CA ALA A 49 13.14 5.24 3.06
C ALA A 49 14.15 6.06 2.23
N GLY A 50 13.64 6.98 1.42
CA GLY A 50 14.45 7.81 0.54
C GLY A 50 15.09 7.08 -0.65
N SER A 51 14.73 5.82 -0.93
CA SER A 51 15.31 5.08 -2.06
C SER A 51 14.78 5.52 -3.43
N LEU A 52 13.59 6.15 -3.48
CA LEU A 52 13.05 6.72 -4.70
C LEU A 52 13.79 8.02 -5.03
N ARG A 53 14.84 7.92 -5.84
CA ARG A 53 15.70 9.05 -6.24
C ARG A 53 15.24 9.75 -7.50
N GLN A 54 14.59 9.02 -8.40
CA GLN A 54 14.13 9.52 -9.69
C GLN A 54 12.64 9.20 -9.79
N TRP A 55 11.83 10.24 -9.86
CA TRP A 55 10.41 10.17 -10.15
C TRP A 55 10.11 11.43 -10.96
N VAL A 56 10.24 11.32 -12.26
CA VAL A 56 9.90 12.40 -13.19
C VAL A 56 8.96 11.83 -14.22
N GLU A 57 8.18 12.69 -14.86
CA GLU A 57 7.27 12.33 -15.95
C GLU A 57 7.97 11.48 -17.04
N THR A 58 9.30 11.57 -17.14
CA THR A 58 10.14 10.86 -18.10
C THR A 58 10.68 9.51 -17.64
N ASP A 59 10.29 9.01 -16.46
CA ASP A 59 10.72 7.67 -16.00
C ASP A 59 10.08 6.56 -16.85
N GLY A 60 8.86 6.81 -17.32
CA GLY A 60 8.18 5.97 -18.30
C GLY A 60 8.41 6.48 -19.74
N VAL A 61 8.86 5.59 -20.63
CA VAL A 61 8.84 5.86 -22.07
C VAL A 61 7.48 5.44 -22.63
N ILE A 62 6.65 6.40 -23.01
CA ILE A 62 5.39 6.13 -23.70
C ILE A 62 5.73 5.63 -25.11
N LEU A 63 5.30 4.41 -25.42
CA LEU A 63 5.51 3.81 -26.74
C LEU A 63 4.40 4.25 -27.69
N ASP A 64 4.76 4.80 -28.84
CA ASP A 64 3.82 5.10 -29.93
C ASP A 64 3.53 3.85 -30.78
N LYS A 65 3.05 2.79 -30.12
CA LYS A 65 2.58 1.56 -30.77
C LYS A 65 1.48 0.90 -29.95
N PRO A 66 0.51 0.22 -30.60
CA PRO A 66 -0.48 -0.56 -29.90
C PRO A 66 0.16 -1.73 -29.13
N VAL A 67 -0.44 -2.09 -28.00
CA VAL A 67 -0.06 -3.27 -27.21
C VAL A 67 -0.77 -4.50 -27.81
N THR A 68 -0.01 -5.54 -28.10
CA THR A 68 -0.54 -6.86 -28.47
C THR A 68 -0.27 -7.83 -27.33
N TRP A 69 -1.32 -8.40 -26.75
CA TRP A 69 -1.21 -9.47 -25.75
C TRP A 69 -1.11 -10.82 -26.47
N GLN A 70 -0.20 -11.68 -26.04
CA GLN A 70 -0.20 -13.08 -26.47
C GLN A 70 -1.13 -13.86 -25.54
N GLU A 71 -2.09 -14.57 -26.12
CA GLU A 71 -2.93 -15.57 -25.45
C GLU A 71 -2.22 -16.92 -25.37
#